data_AF-A0A3D6EHF1-F1
#
_entry.id   AF-A0A3D6EHF1-F1
#
_cell.length_a   1.000
_cell.length_b   1.000
_cell.length_c   1.000
_cell.angle_alpha   90.00
_cell.angle_beta   90.00
_cell.angle_gamma   90.00
#
_symmetry.space_group_name_H-M   'P 1'
#
loop_
_entity.id
_entity.type
_entity.pdbx_description
1 polymer ?
#
loop_
_entity_poly.entity_id
_entity_poly.type
_entity_poly.pdbx_seq_one_letter_code
_entity_poly.pdbx_strand_id
1 'polypeptide(L)'
;MSEIAGPHDALPPAIQLDEPPRLPPVIPPAFGHPAPEAPALRPIPFEDLEAMPGFWSRVGAMFRLVFTNPMELFDRVPATEGLGAPWRFLMLMSVPVFLIMALLFFFVGMGIMLAALEQTGKGDGKAVAAIMPVIFGAILLLMPLFAFLGMIIGGALNHFFLWMWGGLKPGVGTGQSIRAYGYASAFIQIGALIPYLGFLVQIAGMVVIGMGLARMHKTDTWRGICAVLTPLFLLCCCGLLAILAVPALIAAGR
;
A
#
# COMPACT_ATOMS: atom_id res chain seq x y z
N MET A 1 92.70 31.13 27.87
CA MET A 1 91.30 30.92 28.31
C MET A 1 90.43 31.57 27.26
N SER A 2 89.74 30.75 26.45
CA SER A 2 88.95 31.18 25.29
C SER A 2 87.51 30.83 25.58
N GLU A 3 86.66 31.83 25.83
CA GLU A 3 85.21 31.65 25.96
C GLU A 3 84.56 31.69 24.59
N ILE A 4 83.85 30.62 24.26
CA ILE A 4 83.08 30.44 23.03
C ILE A 4 81.64 30.87 23.36
N ALA A 5 81.19 32.02 22.84
CA ALA A 5 79.80 32.43 22.90
C ALA A 5 78.98 31.61 21.87
N GLY A 6 78.00 30.85 22.36
CA GLY A 6 77.10 30.03 21.55
C GLY A 6 76.02 30.86 20.83
N PRO A 7 75.39 30.29 19.79
CA PRO A 7 74.39 30.99 18.98
C PRO A 7 73.01 30.88 19.65
N HIS A 8 72.72 31.79 20.56
CA HIS A 8 71.35 32.11 20.94
C HIS A 8 71.08 33.53 20.46
N ASP A 9 70.12 33.68 19.55
CA ASP A 9 69.18 34.81 19.45
C ASP A 9 68.74 35.05 18.00
N ALA A 10 67.70 34.32 17.60
CA ALA A 10 66.72 34.80 16.64
C ALA A 10 65.46 33.94 16.76
N LEU A 11 64.63 34.21 17.78
CA LEU A 11 63.24 33.76 17.73
C LEU A 11 62.54 34.57 16.62
N PRO A 12 61.84 33.91 15.67
CA PRO A 12 61.08 34.62 14.65
C PRO A 12 59.96 35.45 15.31
N PRO A 13 59.57 36.59 14.71
CA PRO A 13 58.52 37.43 15.28
C PRO A 13 57.21 36.64 15.42
N ALA A 14 56.59 36.73 16.59
CA ALA A 14 55.29 36.12 16.83
C ALA A 14 54.26 36.71 15.85
N ILE A 15 53.70 35.86 15.00
CA ILE A 15 52.57 36.21 14.14
C ILE A 15 51.39 36.50 15.07
N GLN A 16 50.95 37.76 15.14
CA GLN A 16 49.68 38.10 15.76
C GLN A 16 48.58 37.51 14.88
N LEU A 17 47.93 36.45 15.38
CA LEU A 17 46.68 35.97 14.80
C LEU A 17 45.62 37.02 15.11
N ASP A 18 45.13 37.70 14.07
CA ASP A 18 43.98 38.60 14.19
C ASP A 18 42.83 37.89 14.90
N GLU A 19 42.26 38.55 15.91
CA GLU A 19 41.10 38.08 16.66
C GLU A 19 39.98 37.70 15.66
N PRO A 20 39.39 36.49 15.74
CA PRO A 20 38.36 36.09 14.80
C PRO A 20 37.21 37.11 14.83
N PRO A 21 36.62 37.45 13.67
CA PRO A 21 35.59 38.47 13.59
C PRO A 21 34.47 38.15 14.59
N ARG A 22 34.20 39.08 15.50
CA ARG A 22 33.10 38.96 16.46
C ARG A 22 31.82 38.78 15.66
N LEU A 23 31.22 37.59 15.78
CA LEU A 23 29.91 37.31 15.21
C LEU A 23 28.93 38.37 15.77
N PRO A 24 28.07 38.96 14.92
CA PRO A 24 27.05 39.87 15.39
C PRO A 24 26.21 39.17 16.47
N PRO A 25 25.71 39.91 17.49
CA PRO A 25 24.87 39.33 18.52
C PRO A 25 23.71 38.58 17.87
N VAL A 26 23.54 37.30 18.25
CA VAL A 26 22.37 36.51 17.85
C VAL A 26 21.15 37.21 18.41
N ILE A 27 20.43 37.94 17.55
CA ILE A 27 19.13 38.49 17.89
C ILE A 27 18.22 37.27 18.06
N PRO A 28 17.71 36.96 19.27
CA PRO A 28 16.72 35.91 19.41
C PRO A 28 15.55 36.25 18.47
N PRO A 29 15.01 35.28 17.71
CA PRO A 29 13.92 35.57 16.79
C PRO A 29 12.83 36.30 17.57
N ALA A 30 12.55 37.55 17.16
CA ALA A 30 11.43 38.31 17.69
C ALA A 30 10.23 37.37 17.69
N PHE A 31 9.58 37.21 18.85
CA PHE A 31 8.46 36.31 19.07
C PHE A 31 7.51 36.36 17.87
N GLY A 32 7.75 35.49 16.90
CA GLY A 32 6.91 35.35 15.74
C GLY A 32 5.60 34.84 16.30
N HIS A 33 4.50 35.48 15.93
CA HIS A 33 3.20 34.85 16.08
C HIS A 33 3.35 33.38 15.67
N PRO A 34 2.97 32.41 16.51
CA PRO A 34 3.05 31.01 16.12
C PRO A 34 2.37 30.91 14.76
N ALA A 35 3.11 30.38 13.78
CA ALA A 35 2.54 30.14 12.45
C ALA A 35 1.20 29.44 12.66
N PRO A 36 0.11 29.88 12.00
CA PRO A 36 -1.20 29.30 12.23
C PRO A 36 -1.07 27.79 12.10
N GLU A 37 -1.29 27.10 13.21
CA GLU A 37 -1.20 25.65 13.28
C GLU A 37 -2.15 25.14 12.22
N ALA A 38 -1.62 24.47 11.19
CA ALA A 38 -2.44 23.98 10.09
C ALA A 38 -3.55 23.13 10.72
N PRO A 39 -4.83 23.40 10.43
CA PRO A 39 -5.93 22.73 11.13
C PRO A 39 -5.72 21.23 11.01
N ALA A 40 -5.61 20.57 12.17
CA ALA A 40 -5.39 19.13 12.23
C ALA A 40 -6.47 18.45 11.38
N LEU A 41 -6.04 17.79 10.30
CA LEU A 41 -6.98 17.08 9.43
C LEU A 41 -7.71 16.04 10.27
N ARG A 42 -9.05 16.09 10.24
CA ARG A 42 -9.85 15.11 10.96
C ARG A 42 -9.52 13.69 10.49
N PRO A 43 -9.61 12.68 11.37
CA PRO A 43 -9.42 11.29 10.98
C PRO A 43 -10.31 10.87 9.81
N ILE A 44 -9.97 9.72 9.24
CA ILE A 44 -10.81 9.06 8.24
C ILE A 44 -12.23 8.90 8.82
N PRO A 45 -13.30 9.20 8.06
CA PRO A 45 -14.67 9.12 8.56
C PRO A 45 -15.03 7.80 9.25
N PHE A 46 -14.49 6.68 8.77
CA PHE A 46 -14.73 5.36 9.39
C PHE A 46 -14.16 5.23 10.81
N GLU A 47 -13.13 5.98 11.17
CA GLU A 47 -12.49 5.97 12.48
C GLU A 47 -12.93 7.13 13.39
N ASP A 48 -13.61 8.14 12.84
CA ASP A 48 -14.06 9.33 13.57
C ASP A 48 -15.40 9.06 14.30
N LEU A 49 -15.30 8.34 15.43
CA LEU A 49 -16.44 8.03 16.29
C LEU A 49 -17.05 9.26 16.98
N GLU A 50 -16.23 10.29 17.20
CA GLU A 50 -16.64 11.52 17.89
C GLU A 50 -17.53 12.38 16.99
N ALA A 51 -17.12 12.62 15.74
CA ALA A 51 -17.92 13.41 14.81
C ALA A 51 -19.06 12.59 14.17
N MET A 52 -18.89 11.27 14.06
CA MET A 52 -19.82 10.38 13.35
C MET A 52 -20.10 9.11 14.15
N PRO A 53 -20.92 9.18 15.22
CA PRO A 53 -21.21 8.02 16.07
C PRO A 53 -21.98 6.91 15.31
N GLY A 54 -22.78 7.29 14.31
CA GLY A 54 -23.54 6.35 13.49
C GLY A 54 -22.64 5.49 12.59
N PHE A 55 -22.88 4.18 12.52
CA PHE A 55 -22.15 3.29 11.62
C PHE A 55 -22.37 3.66 10.14
N TRP A 56 -23.63 3.77 9.71
CA TRP A 56 -23.96 4.06 8.31
C TRP A 56 -23.60 5.49 7.88
N SER A 57 -23.61 6.47 8.81
CA SER A 57 -23.11 7.81 8.51
C SER A 57 -21.63 7.81 8.19
N ARG A 58 -20.82 6.99 8.89
CA ARG A 58 -19.40 6.82 8.61
C ARG A 58 -19.15 6.17 7.26
N VAL A 59 -19.89 5.11 6.94
CA VAL A 59 -19.80 4.46 5.62
C VAL A 59 -20.17 5.45 4.52
N GLY A 60 -21.31 6.15 4.62
CA GLY A 60 -21.71 7.16 3.64
C GLY A 60 -20.69 8.30 3.48
N ALA A 61 -20.07 8.73 4.58
CA ALA A 61 -19.00 9.73 4.55
C ALA A 61 -17.72 9.21 3.88
N MET A 62 -17.39 7.92 4.02
CA MET A 62 -16.29 7.29 3.26
C MET A 62 -16.55 7.31 1.76
N PHE A 63 -17.78 6.96 1.32
CA PHE A 63 -18.18 7.09 -0.07
C PHE A 63 -18.05 8.54 -0.55
N ARG A 64 -18.61 9.49 0.20
CA ARG A 64 -18.51 10.92 -0.15
C ARG A 64 -17.05 11.37 -0.28
N LEU A 65 -16.19 10.99 0.66
CA LEU A 65 -14.77 11.32 0.63
C LEU A 65 -14.09 10.76 -0.63
N VAL A 66 -14.23 9.47 -0.89
CA VAL A 66 -13.54 8.81 -2.01
C VAL A 66 -14.06 9.26 -3.37
N PHE A 67 -15.36 9.49 -3.53
CA PHE A 67 -15.93 9.92 -4.81
C PHE A 67 -15.82 11.43 -5.06
N THR A 68 -15.62 12.26 -4.02
CA THR A 68 -15.46 13.71 -4.20
C THR A 68 -14.00 14.14 -4.21
N ASN A 69 -13.19 13.57 -3.31
CA ASN A 69 -11.78 13.92 -3.15
C ASN A 69 -10.96 12.70 -2.68
N PRO A 70 -10.66 11.74 -3.56
CA PRO A 70 -9.98 10.50 -3.19
C PRO A 70 -8.60 10.72 -2.58
N MET A 71 -7.93 11.82 -2.93
CA MET A 71 -6.60 12.15 -2.40
C MET A 71 -6.63 12.53 -0.92
N GLU A 72 -7.75 13.08 -0.47
CA GLU A 72 -7.94 13.46 0.93
C GLU A 72 -8.08 12.24 1.85
N LEU A 73 -8.47 11.08 1.32
CA LEU A 73 -8.38 9.82 2.06
C LEU A 73 -6.96 9.61 2.59
N PHE A 74 -5.96 9.76 1.72
CA PHE A 74 -4.56 9.49 2.01
C PHE A 74 -3.96 10.51 2.99
N ASP A 75 -4.40 11.76 2.93
CA ASP A 75 -3.98 12.80 3.88
C ASP A 75 -4.49 12.54 5.30
N ARG A 76 -5.63 11.85 5.42
CA ARG A 76 -6.32 11.61 6.70
C ARG A 76 -5.97 10.27 7.33
N VAL A 77 -5.24 9.38 6.65
CA VAL A 77 -4.83 8.07 7.21
C VAL A 77 -3.96 8.32 8.44
N PRO A 78 -4.41 7.97 9.65
CA PRO A 78 -3.66 8.31 10.84
C PRO A 78 -2.48 7.35 11.00
N ALA A 79 -1.38 7.88 11.54
CA ALA A 79 -0.14 7.16 11.84
C ALA A 79 -0.29 6.32 13.13
N THR A 80 -1.28 5.43 13.16
CA THR A 80 -1.54 4.51 14.29
C THR A 80 -1.15 3.09 13.91
N GLU A 81 -0.75 2.27 14.88
CA GLU A 81 -0.30 0.88 14.61
C GLU A 81 -1.44 -0.11 14.32
N GLY A 82 -2.66 0.17 14.76
CA GLY A 82 -3.77 -0.78 14.63
C GLY A 82 -4.21 -1.02 13.17
N LEU A 83 -4.40 -2.27 12.76
CA LEU A 83 -4.93 -2.63 11.43
C LEU A 83 -6.42 -3.06 11.45
N GLY A 84 -7.04 -3.06 12.63
CA GLY A 84 -8.40 -3.56 12.79
C GLY A 84 -9.46 -2.73 12.06
N ALA A 85 -9.35 -1.40 12.08
CA ALA A 85 -10.30 -0.51 11.42
C ALA A 85 -10.31 -0.66 9.88
N PRO A 86 -9.16 -0.57 9.17
CA PRO A 86 -9.14 -0.77 7.72
C PRO A 86 -9.55 -2.19 7.33
N TRP A 87 -9.19 -3.21 8.12
CA TRP A 87 -9.65 -4.57 7.85
C TRP A 87 -11.17 -4.71 7.95
N ARG A 88 -11.81 -4.16 8.99
CA ARG A 88 -13.27 -4.19 9.13
C ARG A 88 -13.96 -3.46 7.99
N PHE A 89 -13.42 -2.31 7.58
CA PHE A 89 -13.95 -1.57 6.44
C PHE A 89 -13.80 -2.36 5.13
N LEU A 90 -12.62 -2.96 4.92
CA LEU A 90 -12.36 -3.84 3.78
C LEU A 90 -13.37 -5.00 3.75
N MET A 91 -13.55 -5.70 4.88
CA MET A 91 -14.51 -6.80 5.00
C MET A 91 -15.93 -6.37 4.66
N LEU A 92 -16.37 -5.22 5.18
CA LEU A 92 -17.69 -4.67 4.89
C LEU A 92 -17.89 -4.45 3.37
N MET A 93 -16.89 -3.87 2.72
CA MET A 93 -16.94 -3.54 1.29
C MET A 93 -16.74 -4.75 0.39
N SER A 94 -16.09 -5.80 0.89
CA SER A 94 -15.91 -7.07 0.18
C SER A 94 -17.15 -7.97 0.23
N VAL A 95 -18.14 -7.74 1.10
CA VAL A 95 -19.34 -8.60 1.20
C VAL A 95 -20.05 -8.82 -0.16
N PRO A 96 -20.36 -7.79 -0.97
CA PRO A 96 -21.00 -8.01 -2.26
C PRO A 96 -20.14 -8.85 -3.21
N VAL A 97 -18.83 -8.65 -3.19
CA VAL A 97 -17.87 -9.42 -3.99
C VAL A 97 -17.86 -10.88 -3.55
N PHE A 98 -17.84 -11.14 -2.24
CA PHE A 98 -17.86 -12.49 -1.69
C PHE A 98 -19.17 -13.22 -2.02
N LEU A 99 -20.31 -12.52 -1.95
CA LEU A 99 -21.60 -13.09 -2.33
C LEU A 99 -21.67 -13.44 -3.81
N ILE A 100 -21.20 -12.55 -4.68
CA ILE A 100 -21.15 -12.81 -6.13
C ILE A 100 -20.23 -14.00 -6.43
N MET A 101 -19.05 -14.07 -5.81
CA MET A 101 -18.14 -15.20 -5.97
C MET A 101 -18.73 -16.51 -5.43
N ALA A 102 -19.47 -16.47 -4.32
CA ALA A 102 -20.18 -17.63 -3.80
C ALA A 102 -21.26 -18.13 -4.78
N LEU A 103 -22.03 -17.21 -5.39
CA LEU A 103 -23.01 -17.56 -6.41
C LEU A 103 -22.33 -18.15 -7.65
N LEU A 104 -21.23 -17.54 -8.13
CA LEU A 104 -20.48 -18.06 -9.27
C LEU A 104 -19.94 -19.46 -9.01
N PHE A 105 -19.31 -19.70 -7.87
CA PHE A 105 -18.83 -21.04 -7.52
C PHE A 105 -19.97 -22.04 -7.31
N PHE A 106 -21.10 -21.60 -6.78
CA PHE A 106 -22.29 -22.45 -6.69
C PHE A 106 -22.77 -22.89 -8.08
N PHE A 107 -22.94 -21.97 -9.02
CA PHE A 107 -23.40 -22.30 -10.38
C PHE A 107 -22.37 -23.12 -11.16
N VAL A 108 -21.08 -22.75 -11.10
CA VAL A 108 -20.00 -23.51 -11.76
C VAL A 108 -19.89 -24.90 -11.15
N GLY A 109 -19.90 -25.02 -9.83
CA GLY A 109 -19.86 -26.30 -9.13
C GLY A 109 -21.06 -27.18 -9.44
N MET A 110 -22.26 -26.61 -9.50
CA MET A 110 -23.47 -27.31 -9.92
C MET A 110 -23.37 -27.78 -11.38
N GLY A 111 -22.85 -26.95 -12.29
CA GLY A 111 -22.61 -27.33 -13.68
C GLY A 111 -21.62 -28.49 -13.82
N ILE A 112 -20.51 -28.44 -13.09
CA ILE A 112 -19.51 -29.54 -13.07
C ILE A 112 -20.13 -30.81 -12.50
N MET A 113 -20.91 -30.70 -11.42
CA MET A 113 -21.58 -31.84 -10.80
C MET A 113 -22.58 -32.48 -11.76
N LEU A 114 -23.42 -31.68 -12.44
CA LEU A 114 -24.38 -32.18 -13.43
C LEU A 114 -23.67 -32.85 -14.62
N ALA A 115 -22.61 -32.23 -15.16
CA ALA A 115 -21.81 -32.82 -16.23
C ALA A 115 -21.15 -34.14 -15.81
N ALA A 116 -20.66 -34.23 -14.57
CA ALA A 116 -20.09 -35.45 -14.01
C ALA A 116 -21.16 -36.54 -13.79
N LEU A 117 -22.39 -36.16 -13.44
CA LEU A 117 -23.53 -37.06 -13.33
C LEU A 117 -23.97 -37.58 -14.70
N GLU A 118 -23.95 -36.77 -15.76
CA GLU A 118 -24.21 -37.26 -17.13
C GLU A 118 -23.12 -38.23 -17.62
N GLN A 119 -21.88 -38.07 -17.16
CA GLN A 119 -20.78 -38.98 -17.45
C GLN A 119 -20.75 -40.23 -16.55
N THR A 120 -21.85 -40.56 -15.85
CA THR A 120 -21.93 -41.74 -14.96
C THR A 120 -21.94 -43.08 -15.71
N GLY A 121 -20.76 -43.40 -16.25
CA GLY A 121 -20.27 -44.73 -16.60
C GLY A 121 -18.75 -44.87 -16.33
N LYS A 122 -18.06 -43.77 -15.96
CA LYS A 122 -16.62 -43.74 -15.64
C LYS A 122 -16.42 -43.34 -14.18
N GLY A 123 -15.63 -44.12 -13.42
CA GLY A 123 -15.43 -43.92 -11.97
C GLY A 123 -14.87 -42.54 -11.58
N ASP A 124 -14.08 -41.92 -12.46
CA ASP A 124 -13.39 -40.66 -12.19
C ASP A 124 -14.34 -39.46 -12.03
N GLY A 125 -15.49 -39.44 -12.72
CA GLY A 125 -16.45 -38.34 -12.65
C GLY A 125 -17.10 -38.20 -11.25
N LYS A 126 -17.34 -39.32 -10.57
CA LYS A 126 -17.92 -39.32 -9.22
C LYS A 126 -16.99 -38.73 -8.16
N ALA A 127 -15.69 -39.01 -8.27
CA ALA A 127 -14.68 -38.47 -7.35
C ALA A 127 -14.56 -36.95 -7.50
N VAL A 128 -14.54 -36.44 -8.73
CA VAL A 128 -14.49 -34.99 -9.01
C VAL A 128 -15.76 -34.30 -8.50
N ALA A 129 -16.94 -34.87 -8.75
CA ALA A 129 -18.21 -34.30 -8.27
C ALA A 129 -18.28 -34.21 -6.74
N ALA A 130 -17.72 -35.19 -6.02
CA ALA A 130 -17.74 -35.21 -4.56
C ALA A 130 -16.79 -34.19 -3.93
N ILE A 131 -15.61 -33.95 -4.53
CA ILE A 131 -14.59 -33.07 -3.94
C ILE A 131 -14.79 -31.58 -4.28
N MET A 132 -15.41 -31.27 -5.41
CA MET A 132 -15.59 -29.89 -5.88
C MET A 132 -16.34 -28.98 -4.88
N PRO A 133 -17.48 -29.38 -4.29
CA PRO A 133 -18.16 -28.57 -3.28
C PRO A 133 -17.29 -28.29 -2.05
N VAL A 134 -16.44 -29.24 -1.65
CA VAL A 134 -15.52 -29.08 -0.52
C VAL A 134 -14.46 -28.02 -0.83
N ILE A 135 -13.87 -28.07 -2.03
CA ILE A 135 -12.88 -27.08 -2.49
C ILE A 135 -13.51 -25.69 -2.55
N PHE A 136 -14.70 -25.55 -3.15
CA PHE A 136 -15.39 -24.26 -3.21
C PHE A 136 -15.77 -23.74 -1.83
N GLY A 137 -16.29 -24.61 -0.95
CA GLY A 137 -16.59 -24.26 0.44
C GLY A 137 -15.35 -23.78 1.21
N ALA A 138 -14.22 -24.45 1.04
CA ALA A 138 -12.94 -24.05 1.64
C ALA A 138 -12.46 -22.70 1.10
N ILE A 139 -12.53 -22.46 -0.21
CA ILE A 139 -12.16 -21.18 -0.82
C ILE A 139 -13.01 -20.04 -0.24
N LEU A 140 -14.34 -20.22 -0.18
CA LEU A 140 -15.26 -19.23 0.37
C LEU A 140 -14.98 -18.92 1.83
N LEU A 141 -14.71 -19.96 2.64
CA LEU A 141 -14.35 -19.80 4.05
C LEU A 141 -13.04 -19.02 4.23
N LEU A 142 -12.08 -19.19 3.32
CA LEU A 142 -10.77 -18.55 3.37
C LEU A 142 -10.75 -17.13 2.75
N MET A 143 -11.81 -16.69 2.07
CA MET A 143 -11.85 -15.35 1.44
C MET A 143 -11.54 -14.18 2.40
N PRO A 144 -12.08 -14.14 3.64
CA PRO A 144 -11.77 -13.07 4.58
C PRO A 144 -10.28 -13.03 4.96
N LEU A 145 -9.67 -14.21 5.11
CA LEU A 145 -8.24 -14.34 5.38
C LEU A 145 -7.42 -13.85 4.20
N PHE A 146 -7.78 -14.24 2.96
CA PHE A 146 -7.08 -13.77 1.76
C PHE A 146 -7.22 -12.28 1.54
N ALA A 147 -8.36 -11.68 1.85
CA ALA A 147 -8.53 -10.23 1.77
C ALA A 147 -7.68 -9.50 2.82
N PHE A 148 -7.58 -10.03 4.05
CA PHE A 148 -6.68 -9.49 5.07
C PHE A 148 -5.19 -9.62 4.67
N LEU A 149 -4.78 -10.79 4.19
CA LEU A 149 -3.42 -11.01 3.68
C LEU A 149 -3.13 -10.12 2.47
N GLY A 150 -4.09 -9.97 1.55
CA GLY A 150 -3.98 -9.08 0.40
C GLY A 150 -3.79 -7.62 0.80
N MET A 151 -4.47 -7.17 1.86
CA MET A 151 -4.27 -5.83 2.43
C MET A 151 -2.84 -5.64 2.96
N ILE A 152 -2.36 -6.59 3.77
CA ILE A 152 -1.02 -6.52 4.36
C ILE A 152 0.05 -6.60 3.27
N ILE A 153 -0.01 -7.63 2.43
CA ILE A 153 0.97 -7.88 1.37
C ILE A 153 0.94 -6.72 0.36
N GLY A 154 -0.24 -6.31 -0.10
CA GLY A 154 -0.37 -5.22 -1.07
C GLY A 154 0.16 -3.89 -0.53
N GLY A 155 -0.20 -3.53 0.70
CA GLY A 155 0.30 -2.32 1.35
C GLY A 155 1.81 -2.35 1.62
N ALA A 156 2.33 -3.48 2.09
CA ALA A 156 3.76 -3.67 2.36
C ALA A 156 4.59 -3.67 1.08
N LEU A 157 4.12 -4.34 0.03
CA LEU A 157 4.76 -4.32 -1.29
C LEU A 157 4.78 -2.90 -1.84
N ASN A 158 3.66 -2.18 -1.83
CA ASN A 158 3.63 -0.79 -2.32
C ASN A 158 4.63 0.10 -1.55
N HIS A 159 4.74 -0.06 -0.24
CA HIS A 159 5.72 0.66 0.56
C HIS A 159 7.17 0.27 0.21
N PHE A 160 7.45 -1.01 0.05
CA PHE A 160 8.76 -1.53 -0.36
C PHE A 160 9.15 -1.04 -1.76
N PHE A 161 8.24 -1.10 -2.73
CA PHE A 161 8.49 -0.58 -4.07
C PHE A 161 8.70 0.93 -4.04
N LEU A 162 7.97 1.67 -3.19
CA LEU A 162 8.20 3.10 -3.01
C LEU A 162 9.60 3.39 -2.45
N TRP A 163 10.11 2.56 -1.55
CA TRP A 163 11.51 2.61 -1.10
C TRP A 163 12.48 2.38 -2.25
N MET A 164 12.26 1.36 -3.08
CA MET A 164 13.11 1.09 -4.24
C MET A 164 13.15 2.25 -5.23
N TRP A 165 12.02 2.94 -5.46
CA TRP A 165 11.95 4.15 -6.29
C TRP A 165 12.43 5.43 -5.57
N GLY A 166 12.99 5.32 -4.36
CA GLY A 166 13.51 6.44 -3.58
C GLY A 166 12.44 7.42 -3.10
N GLY A 167 11.18 6.98 -3.01
CA GLY A 167 10.03 7.81 -2.64
C GLY A 167 9.74 7.89 -1.15
N LEU A 168 10.36 7.06 -0.31
CA LEU A 168 10.14 7.14 1.13
C LEU A 168 10.65 8.45 1.73
N LYS A 169 9.86 8.98 2.65
CA LYS A 169 10.21 10.14 3.49
C LYS A 169 9.95 9.83 4.96
N PRO A 170 10.68 10.48 5.88
CA PRO A 170 10.46 10.36 7.32
C PRO A 170 9.02 10.70 7.71
N GLY A 171 8.48 9.97 8.70
CA GLY A 171 7.16 10.23 9.28
C GLY A 171 6.00 9.37 8.76
N VAL A 172 6.21 8.58 7.69
CA VAL A 172 5.21 7.64 7.18
C VAL A 172 5.80 6.23 7.16
N GLY A 173 5.30 5.36 8.03
CA GLY A 173 5.76 3.97 8.13
C GLY A 173 4.95 2.99 7.27
N THR A 174 5.46 1.77 7.14
CA THR A 174 4.79 0.67 6.42
C THR A 174 3.37 0.42 6.92
N GLY A 175 3.14 0.49 8.24
CA GLY A 175 1.82 0.32 8.83
C GLY A 175 0.80 1.33 8.29
N GLN A 176 1.20 2.59 8.14
CA GLN A 176 0.34 3.63 7.56
C GLN A 176 0.05 3.39 6.07
N SER A 177 1.04 2.88 5.31
CA SER A 177 0.85 2.47 3.92
C SER A 177 -0.12 1.28 3.78
N ILE A 178 -0.05 0.30 4.68
CA ILE A 178 -1.00 -0.83 4.75
C ILE A 178 -2.42 -0.32 5.07
N ARG A 179 -2.56 0.60 6.01
CA ARG A 179 -3.85 1.22 6.35
C ARG A 179 -4.44 1.96 5.15
N ALA A 180 -3.64 2.79 4.48
CA ALA A 180 -4.03 3.52 3.28
C ALA A 180 -4.49 2.56 2.17
N TYR A 181 -3.72 1.50 1.92
CA TYR A 181 -4.07 0.48 0.94
C TYR A 181 -5.36 -0.26 1.30
N GLY A 182 -5.58 -0.61 2.58
CA GLY A 182 -6.80 -1.27 3.04
C GLY A 182 -8.05 -0.44 2.78
N TYR A 183 -8.01 0.86 3.07
CA TYR A 183 -9.14 1.76 2.79
C TYR A 183 -9.35 1.99 1.28
N ALA A 184 -8.28 2.22 0.51
CA ALA A 184 -8.40 2.48 -0.92
C ALA A 184 -8.84 1.23 -1.72
N SER A 185 -8.25 0.07 -1.41
CA SER A 185 -8.54 -1.20 -2.11
C SER A 185 -9.98 -1.68 -1.89
N ALA A 186 -10.61 -1.30 -0.78
CA ALA A 186 -12.01 -1.61 -0.51
C ALA A 186 -12.96 -1.07 -1.60
N PHE A 187 -12.70 0.13 -2.13
CA PHE A 187 -13.51 0.72 -3.21
C PHE A 187 -13.18 0.15 -4.58
N ILE A 188 -11.90 -0.13 -4.81
CA ILE A 188 -11.40 -0.76 -6.03
C ILE A 188 -12.08 -2.12 -6.25
N GLN A 189 -12.20 -2.93 -5.20
CA GLN A 189 -12.89 -4.23 -5.26
C GLN A 189 -14.36 -4.14 -5.70
N ILE A 190 -15.08 -3.11 -5.28
CA ILE A 190 -16.48 -2.91 -5.70
C ILE A 190 -16.54 -2.51 -7.17
N GLY A 191 -15.65 -1.62 -7.62
CA GLY A 191 -15.59 -1.24 -9.03
C GLY A 191 -15.25 -2.41 -9.96
N ALA A 192 -14.52 -3.41 -9.46
CA ALA A 192 -14.23 -4.65 -10.18
C ALA A 192 -15.47 -5.50 -10.50
N LEU A 193 -16.61 -5.25 -9.84
CA LEU A 193 -17.87 -5.96 -10.11
C LEU A 193 -18.55 -5.54 -11.41
N ILE A 194 -18.14 -4.41 -12.02
CA ILE A 194 -18.74 -3.93 -13.26
C ILE A 194 -18.14 -4.72 -14.43
N PRO A 195 -18.92 -5.52 -15.18
CA PRO A 195 -18.40 -6.27 -16.31
C PRO A 195 -17.72 -5.35 -17.33
N TYR A 196 -16.62 -5.82 -17.93
CA TYR A 196 -15.77 -5.09 -18.90
C TYR A 196 -15.05 -3.83 -18.37
N LEU A 197 -15.63 -3.10 -17.42
CA LEU A 197 -15.02 -1.91 -16.82
C LEU A 197 -14.15 -2.23 -15.61
N GLY A 198 -14.37 -3.38 -14.96
CA GLY A 198 -13.65 -3.75 -13.75
C GLY A 198 -12.13 -3.68 -13.91
N PHE A 199 -11.59 -4.15 -15.04
CA PHE A 199 -10.15 -4.08 -15.33
C PHE A 199 -9.63 -2.63 -15.42
N LEU A 200 -10.37 -1.74 -16.07
CA LEU A 200 -10.01 -0.32 -16.14
C LEU A 200 -10.06 0.32 -14.76
N VAL A 201 -11.04 -0.04 -13.92
CA VAL A 201 -11.13 0.43 -12.54
C VAL A 201 -9.96 -0.08 -11.70
N GLN A 202 -9.50 -1.32 -11.90
CA GLN A 202 -8.31 -1.84 -11.22
C GLN A 202 -7.07 -0.99 -11.55
N ILE A 203 -6.84 -0.71 -12.84
CA ILE A 203 -5.69 0.09 -13.27
C ILE A 203 -5.79 1.53 -12.74
N ALA A 204 -6.95 2.18 -12.92
CA ALA A 204 -7.17 3.53 -12.43
C ALA A 204 -7.02 3.60 -10.90
N GLY A 205 -7.54 2.62 -10.18
CA GLY A 205 -7.40 2.48 -8.73
C GLY A 205 -5.95 2.33 -8.28
N MET A 206 -5.14 1.54 -8.99
CA MET A 206 -3.70 1.44 -8.73
C MET A 206 -2.98 2.78 -8.90
N VAL A 207 -3.31 3.53 -9.95
CA VAL A 207 -2.75 4.87 -10.19
C VAL A 207 -3.15 5.83 -9.05
N VAL A 208 -4.41 5.82 -8.63
CA VAL A 208 -4.89 6.63 -7.50
C VAL A 208 -4.18 6.26 -6.19
N ILE A 209 -3.98 4.98 -5.90
CA ILE A 209 -3.17 4.53 -4.75
C ILE A 209 -1.74 5.07 -4.87
N GLY A 210 -1.13 5.00 -6.05
CA GLY A 210 0.22 5.51 -6.28
C GLY A 210 0.33 7.01 -6.04
N MET A 211 -0.63 7.78 -6.55
CA MET A 211 -0.75 9.22 -6.26
C MET A 211 -0.91 9.46 -4.75
N GLY A 212 -1.79 8.71 -4.10
CA GLY A 212 -2.07 8.79 -2.67
C GLY A 212 -0.83 8.55 -1.81
N LEU A 213 -0.08 7.50 -2.12
CA LEU A 213 1.19 7.19 -1.46
C LEU A 213 2.23 8.27 -1.69
N ALA A 214 2.36 8.78 -2.93
CA ALA A 214 3.27 9.89 -3.22
C ALA A 214 2.94 11.13 -2.37
N ARG A 215 1.65 11.42 -2.19
CA ARG A 215 1.18 12.53 -1.36
C ARG A 215 1.46 12.32 0.12
N MET A 216 1.15 11.14 0.67
CA MET A 216 1.47 10.77 2.05
C MET A 216 2.96 10.93 2.34
N HIS A 217 3.78 10.40 1.43
CA HIS A 217 5.22 10.47 1.53
C HIS A 217 5.80 11.79 1.01
N LYS A 218 5.01 12.81 0.66
CA LYS A 218 5.50 14.10 0.15
C LYS A 218 6.63 13.93 -0.89
N THR A 219 6.42 13.04 -1.85
CA THR A 219 7.36 12.71 -2.92
C THR A 219 6.72 12.93 -4.29
N ASP A 220 7.51 12.79 -5.34
CA ASP A 220 7.04 12.99 -6.71
C ASP A 220 6.00 11.92 -7.07
N THR A 221 4.91 12.36 -7.71
CA THR A 221 3.78 11.49 -8.07
C THR A 221 4.20 10.27 -8.90
N TRP A 222 5.16 10.44 -9.82
CA TRP A 222 5.63 9.35 -10.67
C TRP A 222 6.26 8.21 -9.86
N ARG A 223 6.94 8.51 -8.74
CA ARG A 223 7.54 7.48 -7.87
C ARG A 223 6.46 6.62 -7.21
N GLY A 224 5.39 7.26 -6.75
CA GLY A 224 4.24 6.55 -6.19
C GLY A 224 3.51 5.69 -7.21
N ILE A 225 3.28 6.19 -8.42
CA ILE A 225 2.66 5.42 -9.51
C ILE A 225 3.54 4.23 -9.90
N CYS A 226 4.84 4.45 -10.11
CA CYS A 226 5.79 3.38 -10.40
C CYS A 226 5.81 2.33 -9.28
N ALA A 227 5.79 2.75 -8.02
CA ALA A 227 5.78 1.83 -6.88
C ALA A 227 4.61 0.83 -6.93
N VAL A 228 3.39 1.31 -7.21
CA VAL A 228 2.19 0.45 -7.26
C VAL A 228 2.13 -0.40 -8.53
N LEU A 229 2.61 0.12 -9.67
CA LEU A 229 2.59 -0.63 -10.94
C LEU A 229 3.74 -1.63 -11.08
N THR A 230 4.84 -1.46 -10.35
CA THR A 230 6.00 -2.39 -10.40
C THR A 230 5.62 -3.85 -10.12
N PRO A 231 4.87 -4.20 -9.06
CA PRO A 231 4.48 -5.58 -8.84
C PRO A 231 3.63 -6.16 -9.98
N LEU A 232 2.80 -5.35 -10.62
CA LEU A 232 2.04 -5.78 -11.82
C LEU A 232 2.99 -6.07 -12.98
N PHE A 233 3.93 -5.17 -13.28
CA PHE A 233 4.92 -5.40 -14.34
C PHE A 233 5.78 -6.63 -14.07
N LEU A 234 6.25 -6.83 -12.84
CA LEU A 234 7.02 -8.03 -12.46
C LEU A 234 6.18 -9.30 -12.65
N LEU A 235 4.91 -9.29 -12.22
CA LEU A 235 4.03 -10.42 -12.41
C LEU A 235 3.80 -10.73 -13.90
N CYS A 236 3.59 -9.70 -14.73
CA CYS A 236 3.42 -9.87 -16.18
C CYS A 236 4.71 -10.41 -16.84
N CYS A 237 5.86 -9.82 -16.54
CA CYS A 237 7.14 -10.21 -17.15
C CYS A 237 7.60 -11.59 -16.69
N CYS A 238 7.63 -11.84 -15.37
CA CYS A 238 8.05 -13.13 -14.81
C CYS A 238 7.02 -14.23 -15.09
N GLY A 239 5.72 -13.92 -15.08
CA GLY A 239 4.65 -14.86 -15.41
C GLY A 239 4.69 -15.30 -16.87
N LEU A 240 4.86 -14.37 -17.82
CA LEU A 240 5.03 -14.71 -19.23
C LEU A 240 6.28 -15.56 -19.47
N LEU A 241 7.40 -15.20 -18.84
CA LEU A 241 8.63 -16.00 -18.92
C LEU A 241 8.42 -17.41 -18.36
N ALA A 242 7.73 -17.56 -17.23
CA ALA A 242 7.43 -18.87 -16.67
C ALA A 242 6.51 -19.70 -17.58
N ILE A 243 5.46 -19.09 -18.15
CA ILE A 243 4.54 -19.76 -19.09
C ILE A 243 5.28 -20.26 -20.33
N LEU A 244 6.26 -19.51 -20.84
CA LEU A 244 7.04 -19.90 -22.02
C LEU A 244 8.16 -20.91 -21.68
N ALA A 245 8.87 -20.69 -20.58
CA ALA A 245 10.04 -21.46 -20.22
C ALA A 245 9.70 -22.82 -19.62
N VAL A 246 8.65 -22.94 -18.79
CA VAL A 246 8.31 -24.20 -18.12
C VAL A 246 7.96 -25.32 -19.11
N PRO A 247 7.08 -25.12 -20.12
CA PRO A 247 6.81 -26.13 -21.13
C PRO A 247 8.05 -26.46 -21.98
N ALA A 248 8.87 -25.45 -22.32
CA ALA A 248 10.10 -25.67 -23.08
C ALA A 248 11.13 -26.49 -22.30
N LEU A 249 11.27 -26.26 -20.99
CA LEU A 249 12.14 -27.03 -20.10
C LEU A 249 11.62 -28.47 -19.90
N ILE A 250 10.31 -28.64 -19.76
CA ILE A 250 9.68 -29.98 -19.68
C ILE A 250 9.87 -30.74 -21.00
N ALA A 251 9.78 -30.07 -22.14
CA ALA A 251 9.99 -30.66 -23.46
C ALA A 251 11.46 -31.00 -23.72
N ALA A 252 12.41 -30.18 -23.26
CA ALA A 252 13.84 -30.41 -23.40
C ALA A 252 14.40 -31.45 -22.41
N GLY A 253 13.69 -31.71 -21.31
CA GLY A 253 14.01 -32.74 -20.32
C GLY A 253 13.42 -34.13 -20.62
N ARG A 254 12.73 -34.29 -21.76
CA ARG A 254 12.28 -35.57 -22.31
C ARG A 254 13.17 -35.97 -23.47
#